data_AF-A0A820XMN2-F1
#
_entry.id   AF-A0A820XMN2-F1
#
_cell.length_a   1.000
_cell.length_b   1.000
_cell.length_c   1.000
_cell.angle_alpha   90.00
_cell.angle_beta   90.00
_cell.angle_gamma   90.00
#
_symmetry.space_group_name_H-M   'P 1'
#
loop_
_entity.id
_entity.type
_entity.pdbx_description
1 polymer ?
#
loop_
_entity_poly.entity_id
_entity_poly.type
_entity_poly.pdbx_seq_one_letter_code
_entity_poly.pdbx_strand_id
1 'polypeptide(L)'
;MSSIAQSVQVHIDPTEDEDADGVDIGKKHKLGHLRVDMQGNVTFKRLPITQLVEALQLGIQYTVGGLQAKAAHDVLYQDFLTVEIIHFPK
;
A
#
# COMPACT_ATOMS: atom_id res chain seq x y z
N MET A 1 11.25 -30.79 -22.68
CA MET A 1 11.51 -29.97 -21.47
C MET A 1 10.94 -28.58 -21.74
N SER A 2 9.62 -28.39 -21.55
CA SER A 2 8.91 -27.13 -21.84
C SER A 2 8.87 -26.29 -20.57
N SER A 3 9.47 -25.10 -20.60
CA SER A 3 9.46 -24.13 -19.50
C SER A 3 8.39 -23.08 -19.78
N ILE A 4 7.35 -23.04 -18.95
CA ILE A 4 6.26 -22.07 -19.01
C ILE A 4 6.75 -20.80 -18.31
N ALA A 5 7.11 -19.78 -19.10
CA ALA A 5 7.20 -18.43 -18.58
C ALA A 5 5.77 -17.95 -18.30
N GLN A 6 5.39 -17.90 -17.03
CA GLN A 6 4.10 -17.37 -16.62
C GLN A 6 4.19 -15.84 -16.66
N SER A 7 3.76 -15.26 -17.78
CA SER A 7 3.50 -13.84 -17.92
C SER A 7 2.35 -13.45 -16.98
N VAL A 8 2.68 -12.80 -15.87
CA VAL A 8 1.67 -12.18 -14.99
C VAL A 8 1.19 -10.92 -15.70
N GLN A 9 0.15 -11.06 -16.50
CA GLN A 9 -0.58 -9.93 -17.06
C GLN A 9 -1.41 -9.33 -15.92
N VAL A 10 -0.94 -8.24 -15.30
CA VAL A 10 -1.80 -7.43 -14.43
C VAL A 10 -2.76 -6.67 -15.33
N HIS A 11 -3.92 -7.28 -15.57
CA HIS A 11 -5.04 -6.60 -16.21
C HIS A 11 -5.61 -5.60 -15.19
N ILE A 12 -5.09 -4.38 -15.23
CA ILE A 12 -5.69 -3.24 -14.54
C ILE A 12 -6.75 -2.72 -15.50
N ASP A 13 -7.99 -3.14 -15.30
CA ASP A 13 -9.14 -2.54 -15.96
C ASP A 13 -9.21 -1.05 -15.61
N PRO A 14 -9.29 -0.14 -16.61
CA PRO A 14 -9.57 1.26 -16.34
C PRO A 14 -11.07 1.36 -16.05
N THR A 15 -11.46 1.32 -14.78
CA THR A 15 -12.84 1.68 -14.41
C THR A 15 -12.92 3.19 -14.30
N GLU A 16 -13.49 3.76 -15.35
CA GLU A 16 -13.83 5.14 -15.63
C GLU A 16 -14.13 5.97 -14.37
N ASP A 17 -13.34 7.02 -14.18
CA ASP A 17 -13.62 8.12 -13.26
C ASP A 17 -14.81 8.92 -13.82
N GLU A 18 -16.04 8.50 -13.54
CA GLU A 18 -17.20 9.38 -13.64
C GLU A 18 -17.50 9.97 -12.26
N ASP A 19 -17.08 11.23 -12.08
CA ASP A 19 -17.59 12.14 -11.05
C ASP A 19 -19.08 12.43 -11.32
N ALA A 20 -19.95 11.47 -11.00
CA ALA A 20 -21.39 11.65 -11.01
C ALA A 20 -21.86 12.10 -9.62
N ASP A 21 -22.04 13.42 -9.50
CA ASP A 21 -22.87 14.03 -8.47
C ASP A 21 -24.32 13.48 -8.57
N GLY A 22 -24.97 13.35 -7.42
CA GLY A 22 -25.91 12.27 -7.15
C GLY A 22 -27.17 12.12 -8.02
N VAL A 23 -27.61 10.85 -8.17
CA VAL A 23 -29.02 10.45 -8.22
C VAL A 23 -29.18 9.08 -7.56
N ASP A 24 -30.06 9.00 -6.54
CA ASP A 24 -30.51 7.77 -5.90
C ASP A 24 -31.43 6.98 -6.84
N ILE A 25 -30.96 5.85 -7.36
CA ILE A 25 -31.82 4.79 -7.91
C ILE A 25 -31.27 3.43 -7.48
N GLY A 26 -31.66 2.97 -6.29
CA GLY A 26 -31.67 1.54 -5.95
C GLY A 26 -30.48 0.99 -5.17
N LYS A 27 -30.45 1.27 -3.86
CA LYS A 27 -29.82 0.49 -2.76
C LYS A 27 -28.29 0.25 -2.80
N LYS A 28 -27.48 1.26 -3.11
CA LYS A 28 -26.07 1.29 -2.64
C LYS A 28 -26.02 2.03 -1.30
N HIS A 29 -25.87 1.29 -0.20
CA HIS A 29 -25.78 1.90 1.13
C HIS A 29 -24.37 2.47 1.33
N LYS A 30 -24.25 3.80 1.32
CA LYS A 30 -22.98 4.50 1.54
C LYS A 30 -22.80 4.74 3.05
N LEU A 31 -21.71 4.24 3.61
CA LEU A 31 -21.31 4.51 5.00
C LEU A 31 -19.91 5.15 5.00
N GLY A 32 -19.85 6.48 5.01
CA GLY A 32 -18.58 7.21 4.93
C GLY A 32 -17.84 6.97 3.60
N HIS A 33 -16.59 6.49 3.66
CA HIS A 33 -15.82 6.07 2.48
C HIS A 33 -16.19 4.67 1.97
N LEU A 34 -17.03 3.94 2.72
CA LEU A 34 -17.54 2.64 2.36
C LEU A 34 -18.71 2.78 1.39
N ARG A 35 -18.67 2.01 0.31
CA ARG A 35 -19.81 1.75 -0.55
C ARG A 35 -20.10 0.27 -0.48
N VAL A 36 -21.35 -0.07 -0.14
CA VAL A 36 -21.82 -1.45 -0.14
C VAL A 36 -22.77 -1.61 -1.32
N ASP A 37 -22.42 -2.51 -2.24
CA ASP A 37 -23.27 -2.85 -3.38
C ASP A 37 -24.40 -3.79 -2.96
N MET A 38 -25.44 -3.93 -3.79
CA MET A 38 -26.59 -4.79 -3.49
C MET A 38 -26.21 -6.28 -3.34
N GLN A 39 -25.08 -6.71 -3.90
CA GLN A 39 -24.52 -8.06 -3.73
C GLN A 39 -23.65 -8.22 -2.47
N GLY A 40 -23.54 -7.18 -1.63
CA GLY A 40 -22.71 -7.20 -0.42
C GLY A 40 -21.22 -6.91 -0.67
N ASN A 41 -20.84 -6.57 -1.90
CA ASN A 41 -19.47 -6.15 -2.22
C ASN A 41 -19.18 -4.79 -1.61
N VAL A 42 -17.98 -4.65 -1.03
CA VAL A 42 -17.56 -3.46 -0.30
C VAL A 42 -16.45 -2.76 -1.07
N THR A 43 -16.64 -1.48 -1.40
CA THR A 43 -15.64 -0.63 -2.06
C THR A 43 -15.30 0.56 -1.18
N PHE A 44 -14.01 0.85 -1.00
CA PHE A 44 -13.54 2.04 -0.29
C PHE A 44 -13.17 3.16 -1.27
N LYS A 45 -13.39 4.43 -0.90
CA LYS A 45 -12.82 5.57 -1.66
C LYS A 45 -11.29 5.46 -1.65
N ARG A 46 -10.66 5.55 -2.82
CA ARG A 46 -9.19 5.54 -2.95
C ARG A 46 -8.62 6.78 -2.26
N LEU A 47 -7.84 6.59 -1.23
CA LEU A 47 -7.07 7.67 -0.60
C LEU A 47 -5.78 7.86 -1.42
N PRO A 48 -5.34 9.11 -1.69
CA PRO A 48 -4.03 9.34 -2.27
C PRO A 48 -2.95 8.89 -1.27
N ILE A 49 -2.43 7.68 -1.47
CA ILE A 49 -1.41 7.02 -0.63
C ILE A 49 -0.03 6.97 -1.28
N THR A 50 0.14 7.55 -2.46
CA THR A 50 1.39 7.48 -3.25
C THR A 50 2.58 7.99 -2.45
N GLN A 51 2.44 9.17 -1.83
CA GLN A 51 3.49 9.76 -0.99
C GLN A 51 3.83 8.88 0.24
N LEU A 52 2.84 8.21 0.83
CA LEU A 52 3.06 7.30 1.96
C LEU A 52 3.84 6.06 1.51
N VAL A 53 3.47 5.49 0.36
CA VAL A 53 4.13 4.32 -0.22
C VAL A 53 5.57 4.66 -0.62
N GLU A 54 5.79 5.81 -1.24
CA GLU A 54 7.13 6.30 -1.60
C GLU A 54 8.00 6.50 -0.35
N ALA A 55 7.46 7.13 0.71
CA ALA A 55 8.17 7.29 1.97
C ALA A 55 8.49 5.95 2.64
N LEU A 56 7.57 4.98 2.60
CA LEU A 56 7.79 3.64 3.13
C LEU A 56 8.89 2.91 2.36
N GLN A 57 8.84 2.96 1.02
CA GLN A 57 9.85 2.36 0.16
C GLN A 57 11.24 2.96 0.44
N LEU A 58 11.32 4.30 0.51
CA LEU A 58 12.56 5.01 0.80
C LEU A 58 13.11 4.66 2.19
N GLY A 59 12.23 4.64 3.20
CA GLY A 59 12.60 4.30 4.57
C GLY A 59 13.19 2.89 4.69
N ILE A 60 12.50 1.89 4.13
CA ILE A 60 12.95 0.49 4.16
C ILE A 60 14.27 0.34 3.42
N GLN A 61 14.38 0.92 2.21
CA GLN A 61 15.59 0.81 1.39
C GLN A 61 16.80 1.40 2.12
N TYR A 62 16.63 2.55 2.78
CA TYR A 62 17.69 3.17 3.56
C TYR A 62 18.10 2.34 4.78
N THR A 63 17.14 1.88 5.59
CA THR A 63 17.45 1.14 6.83
C THR A 63 18.09 -0.22 6.53
N VAL A 64 17.61 -0.94 5.53
CA VAL A 64 18.18 -2.25 5.15
C VAL A 64 19.57 -2.09 4.55
N GLY A 65 19.79 -1.07 3.71
CA GLY A 65 21.10 -0.74 3.17
C GLY A 65 22.10 -0.33 4.25
N GLY A 66 21.68 0.47 5.23
CA GLY A 66 22.51 0.86 6.37
C GLY A 66 22.83 -0.29 7.33
N LEU A 67 21.89 -1.23 7.53
CA LEU A 67 22.10 -2.43 8.34
C LEU A 67 23.19 -3.34 7.78
N GLN A 68 23.30 -3.46 6.45
CA GLN A 68 24.39 -4.22 5.82
C GLN A 68 25.78 -3.63 6.09
N ALA A 69 25.88 -2.33 6.38
CA ALA A 69 27.15 -1.70 6.72
C ALA A 69 27.60 -2.03 8.16
N LYS A 70 26.69 -2.41 9.05
CA LYS A 70 27.02 -2.86 10.42
C LYS A 70 27.46 -4.33 10.36
N ALA A 71 28.49 -4.70 11.11
CA ALA A 71 28.90 -6.09 11.24
C ALA A 71 27.78 -6.92 11.89
N ALA A 72 27.55 -8.14 11.37
CA ALA A 72 26.59 -9.07 11.97
C ALA A 72 27.03 -9.42 13.41
N HIS A 73 26.12 -9.27 14.37
CA HIS A 73 26.33 -9.57 15.77
C HIS A 73 25.06 -10.15 16.40
N ASP A 74 25.22 -10.86 17.52
CA ASP A 74 24.10 -11.43 18.26
C ASP A 74 23.21 -10.33 18.83
N VAL A 75 21.89 -10.58 18.83
CA VAL A 75 20.91 -9.63 19.38
C VAL A 75 20.98 -9.64 20.90
N LEU A 76 21.14 -8.47 21.50
CA LEU A 76 21.21 -8.28 22.94
C LEU A 76 19.95 -7.57 23.47
N TYR A 77 19.71 -7.63 24.79
CA TYR A 77 18.55 -6.97 25.41
C TYR A 77 18.46 -5.46 25.09
N GLN A 78 19.61 -4.79 24.96
CA GLN A 78 19.71 -3.37 24.62
C GLN A 78 19.16 -3.05 23.21
N ASP A 79 19.21 -3.98 22.27
CA ASP A 79 18.73 -3.76 20.90
C ASP A 79 17.21 -3.56 20.88
N PHE A 80 16.48 -4.26 21.76
CA PHE A 80 15.04 -4.08 21.90
C PHE A 80 14.63 -2.75 22.52
N LEU A 81 15.57 -2.04 23.16
CA LEU A 81 15.33 -0.72 23.73
C LEU A 81 15.66 0.42 22.76
N THR A 82 16.28 0.10 21.62
CA THR A 82 16.81 1.10 20.68
C THR A 82 15.81 1.38 19.57
N VAL A 83 15.57 2.67 19.28
CA VAL A 83 14.76 3.15 18.15
C VAL A 83 15.57 4.16 17.36
N GLU A 84 15.76 3.93 16.07
CA GLU A 84 16.44 4.84 15.15
C GLU A 84 15.39 5.69 14.39
N ILE A 85 15.57 7.02 14.36
CA ILE A 85 14.69 7.96 13.67
C ILE A 85 15.48 8.68 12.57
N ILE A 86 15.01 8.57 11.34
CA ILE A 86 15.66 9.14 10.15
C ILE A 86 14.74 10.18 9.52
N HIS A 87 15.31 11.33 9.19
CA HIS A 87 14.60 12.45 8.55
C HIS A 87 15.02 12.56 7.08
N PHE A 88 14.07 12.43 6.17
CA PHE A 88 14.30 12.67 4.74
C PHE A 88 13.91 14.11 4.39
N PRO A 89 14.78 14.88 3.71
CA PRO A 89 14.41 16.19 3.18
C PRO A 89 13.32 16.03 2.09
N LYS A 90 12.49 17.06 1.94
CA LYS A 90 11.48 17.16 0.87
C LYS A 90 12.08 17.63 -0.44
#